data_AF-A0A2I4E0H0-F1
#
_entry.id   AF-A0A2I4E0H0-F1
#
_cell.length_a   1.000
_cell.length_b   1.000
_cell.length_c   1.000
_cell.angle_alpha   90.00
_cell.angle_beta   90.00
_cell.angle_gamma   90.00
#
_symmetry.space_group_name_H-M   'P 1'
#
loop_
_entity.id
_entity.type
_entity.pdbx_description
1 polymer ?
#
loop_
_entity_poly.entity_id
_entity_poly.type
_entity_poly.pdbx_seq_one_letter_code
_entity_poly.pdbx_strand_id
1 'polypeptide(L)'
;MKALNELGRHIIKPHFTDEVHPYIVRNNRNLPWFGQCVGAMNNTMMDAVVLASVPEAYRNRYGRVAQNVMCICNFDMKLIFVYSGWEGTVHDARIYLHAASQGSAQFPWLPEGKYYLADSAFLCTRGI
;
A
#
# COMPACT_ATOMS: atom_id res chain seq x y z
N MET A 1 2.87 15.72 7.40
CA MET A 1 2.51 14.85 6.24
C MET A 1 1.36 13.89 6.53
N LYS A 2 0.33 14.30 7.31
CA LYS A 2 -0.84 13.47 7.62
C LYS A 2 -2.06 13.77 6.73
N ALA A 3 -2.05 14.90 6.03
CA ALA A 3 -3.19 15.36 5.22
C ALA A 3 -3.58 14.37 4.11
N LEU A 4 -2.62 13.68 3.49
CA LEU A 4 -2.90 12.68 2.46
C LEU A 4 -3.60 11.44 3.04
N ASN A 5 -3.26 11.03 4.25
CA ASN A 5 -3.95 9.93 4.95
C ASN A 5 -5.39 10.33 5.30
N GLU A 6 -5.60 11.55 5.80
CA GLU A 6 -6.94 12.07 6.10
C GLU A 6 -7.80 12.19 4.84
N LEU A 7 -7.28 12.85 3.80
CA LEU A 7 -8.00 13.00 2.53
C LEU A 7 -8.24 11.66 1.84
N GLY A 8 -7.25 10.76 1.89
CA GLY A 8 -7.34 9.40 1.36
C GLY A 8 -8.54 8.66 1.93
N ARG A 9 -8.81 8.76 3.23
CA ARG A 9 -9.99 8.14 3.85
C ARG A 9 -11.33 8.63 3.30
N HIS A 10 -11.37 9.85 2.76
CA HIS A 10 -12.58 10.42 2.17
C HIS A 10 -12.74 10.08 0.69
N ILE A 11 -11.65 10.12 -0.08
CA ILE A 11 -11.67 9.94 -1.54
C ILE A 11 -11.49 8.47 -1.94
N ILE A 12 -10.64 7.75 -1.24
CA ILE A 12 -10.28 6.37 -1.54
C ILE A 12 -11.19 5.46 -0.72
N LYS A 13 -12.15 4.84 -1.42
CA LYS A 13 -13.06 3.85 -0.84
C LYS A 13 -12.74 2.49 -1.43
N PRO A 14 -12.14 1.56 -0.67
CA PRO A 14 -11.90 0.22 -1.16
C PRO A 14 -13.24 -0.43 -1.49
N HIS A 15 -13.35 -0.98 -2.69
CA HIS A 15 -14.47 -1.83 -3.09
C HIS A 15 -13.94 -3.24 -3.28
N PHE A 16 -14.45 -4.16 -2.47
CA PHE A 16 -14.08 -5.56 -2.51
C PHE A 16 -15.25 -6.36 -3.06
N THR A 17 -14.93 -7.24 -4.00
CA THR A 17 -15.85 -8.23 -4.55
C THR A 17 -15.28 -9.62 -4.27
N ASP A 18 -16.17 -10.56 -4.01
CA ASP A 18 -15.80 -11.98 -3.87
C ASP A 18 -15.45 -12.60 -5.23
N GLU A 19 -15.89 -11.96 -6.32
CA GLU A 19 -15.64 -12.40 -7.68
C GLU A 19 -14.17 -12.22 -8.09
N VAL A 20 -13.68 -13.16 -8.90
CA VAL A 20 -12.36 -13.04 -9.51
C VAL A 20 -12.41 -11.98 -10.60
N HIS A 21 -11.45 -11.06 -10.59
CA HIS A 21 -11.43 -9.97 -11.55
C HIS A 21 -11.41 -10.49 -13.01
N PRO A 22 -12.19 -9.92 -13.95
CA PRO A 22 -12.28 -10.43 -15.33
C PRO A 22 -10.94 -10.52 -16.07
N TYR A 23 -9.99 -9.63 -15.73
CA TYR A 23 -8.62 -9.68 -16.24
C TYR A 23 -7.91 -11.00 -15.92
N ILE A 24 -8.16 -11.57 -14.73
CA ILE A 24 -7.58 -12.83 -14.27
C ILE A 24 -8.37 -14.02 -14.83
N VAL A 25 -9.70 -13.98 -14.78
CA VAL A 25 -10.55 -15.06 -15.29
C VAL A 25 -10.30 -15.36 -16.78
N ARG A 26 -10.07 -14.31 -17.58
CA ARG A 26 -9.79 -14.44 -19.02
C ARG A 26 -8.39 -14.96 -19.34
N ASN A 27 -7.54 -15.13 -18.34
CA ASN A 27 -6.16 -15.58 -18.50
C ASN A 27 -5.92 -16.89 -17.74
N ASN A 28 -6.13 -18.02 -18.43
CA ASN A 28 -5.96 -19.37 -17.88
C ASN A 28 -4.56 -19.63 -17.29
N ARG A 29 -3.52 -18.92 -17.75
CA ARG A 29 -2.16 -19.04 -17.21
C ARG A 29 -2.04 -18.39 -15.83
N ASN A 30 -2.74 -17.28 -15.61
CA ASN A 30 -2.66 -16.48 -14.39
C ASN A 30 -3.70 -16.90 -13.35
N LEU A 31 -4.85 -17.44 -13.78
CA LEU A 31 -5.95 -17.82 -12.90
C LEU A 31 -5.55 -18.72 -11.72
N PRO A 32 -4.71 -19.78 -11.88
CA PRO A 32 -4.32 -20.63 -10.75
C PRO A 32 -3.53 -19.88 -9.66
N TRP A 33 -2.82 -18.81 -10.03
CA TRP A 33 -1.90 -18.08 -9.16
C TRP A 33 -2.47 -16.79 -8.61
N PHE A 34 -3.50 -16.23 -9.24
CA PHE A 34 -4.05 -14.90 -8.93
C PHE A 34 -5.56 -14.90 -8.76
N GLY A 35 -6.22 -16.06 -8.78
CA GLY A 35 -7.68 -16.16 -8.65
C GLY A 35 -8.24 -15.58 -7.36
N GLN A 36 -7.44 -15.51 -6.28
CA GLN A 36 -7.82 -14.86 -5.03
C GLN A 36 -7.05 -13.58 -4.72
N CYS A 37 -6.21 -13.12 -5.64
CA CYS A 37 -5.53 -11.84 -5.52
C CYS A 37 -6.55 -10.71 -5.69
N VAL A 38 -6.51 -9.70 -4.83
CA VAL A 38 -7.41 -8.53 -4.88
C VAL A 38 -6.72 -7.31 -5.48
N GLY A 39 -5.40 -7.25 -5.36
CA GLY A 39 -4.61 -6.12 -5.82
C GLY A 39 -3.13 -6.30 -5.48
N ALA A 40 -2.36 -5.26 -5.76
CA ALA A 40 -0.94 -5.21 -5.44
C ALA A 40 -0.65 -4.14 -4.39
N MET A 41 0.21 -4.44 -3.44
CA MET A 41 0.71 -3.53 -2.43
C MET A 41 2.19 -3.23 -2.69
N ASN A 42 2.55 -1.96 -2.68
CA ASN A 42 3.95 -1.55 -2.77
C ASN A 42 4.17 -0.19 -2.11
N ASN A 43 5.43 0.10 -1.84
CA ASN A 43 5.91 1.38 -1.39
C ASN A 43 6.43 2.22 -2.56
N THR A 44 6.21 3.52 -2.49
CA THR A 44 6.69 4.49 -3.47
C THR A 44 7.24 5.72 -2.78
N MET A 45 8.32 6.26 -3.31
CA MET A 45 8.93 7.49 -2.81
C MET A 45 8.29 8.69 -3.50
N MET A 46 7.72 9.59 -2.70
CA MET A 46 7.17 10.86 -3.16
C MET A 46 7.95 12.02 -2.58
N ASP A 47 8.17 13.08 -3.36
CA ASP A 47 8.80 14.29 -2.85
C ASP A 47 8.00 14.86 -1.68
N ALA A 48 8.72 15.38 -0.68
CA ALA A 48 8.14 15.82 0.58
C ALA A 48 8.63 17.20 0.95
N VAL A 49 7.71 18.01 1.48
CA VAL A 49 8.04 19.23 2.21
C VAL A 49 7.94 18.93 3.69
N VAL A 50 9.07 19.03 4.39
CA VAL A 50 9.19 18.69 5.82
C VAL A 50 9.67 19.90 6.61
N LEU A 51 9.49 19.86 7.93
CA LEU A 51 10.01 20.90 8.81
C LEU A 51 11.55 20.94 8.70
N ALA A 52 12.11 22.15 8.74
CA ALA A 52 13.55 22.38 8.63
C ALA A 52 14.37 21.67 9.74
N SER A 53 13.72 21.24 10.83
CA SER A 53 14.34 20.49 11.93
C SER A 53 14.51 18.99 11.69
N VAL A 54 13.84 18.41 10.68
CA VAL A 54 13.88 16.96 10.40
C VAL A 54 14.23 16.56 8.94
N PRO A 55 14.94 17.37 8.12
CA PRO A 55 15.13 17.07 6.71
C PRO A 55 15.97 15.81 6.47
N GLU A 56 16.88 15.48 7.39
CA GLU A 56 17.76 14.32 7.26
C GLU A 56 17.00 13.00 7.35
N ALA A 57 15.99 12.92 8.23
CA ALA A 57 15.15 11.74 8.38
C ALA A 57 14.38 11.40 7.09
N TYR A 58 14.04 12.41 6.29
CA TYR A 58 13.32 12.25 5.03
C TYR A 58 14.24 12.29 3.80
N ARG A 59 15.55 12.24 3.99
CA ARG A 59 16.47 12.21 2.85
C ARG A 59 16.55 10.79 2.28
N ASN A 60 16.24 10.64 1.00
CA ASN A 60 16.35 9.37 0.31
C ASN A 60 17.79 9.09 -0.17
N ARG A 61 18.03 7.90 -0.75
CA ARG A 61 19.33 7.50 -1.32
C ARG A 61 19.87 8.39 -2.44
N TYR A 62 19.03 9.26 -3.00
CA TYR A 62 19.37 10.24 -4.04
C TYR A 62 19.60 11.65 -3.47
N GLY A 63 19.62 11.81 -2.14
CA GLY A 63 19.81 13.09 -1.49
C GLY A 63 18.60 14.03 -1.56
N ARG A 64 17.43 13.56 -2.00
CA ARG A 64 16.20 14.36 -2.05
C ARG A 64 15.38 14.18 -0.78
N VAL A 65 14.69 15.24 -0.36
CA VAL A 65 13.70 15.17 0.71
C VAL A 65 12.44 14.52 0.16
N ALA A 66 12.18 13.29 0.57
CA ALA A 66 11.10 12.46 0.10
C ALA A 66 10.53 11.60 1.24
N GLN A 67 9.24 11.29 1.14
CA GLN A 67 8.55 10.40 2.05
C GLN A 67 8.30 9.07 1.37
N ASN A 68 8.33 8.00 2.16
CA ASN A 68 7.84 6.71 1.74
C ASN A 68 6.30 6.69 1.90
N VAL A 69 5.61 6.29 0.84
CA VAL A 69 4.16 6.16 0.79
C VAL A 69 3.82 4.73 0.40
N MET A 70 3.14 4.01 1.30
CA MET A 70 2.59 2.70 0.99
C MET A 70 1.25 2.84 0.30
N CYS A 71 1.06 2.10 -0.79
CA CYS A 71 -0.16 2.12 -1.58
C CYS A 71 -0.63 0.70 -1.86
N ILE A 72 -1.96 0.54 -1.97
CA ILE A 72 -2.57 -0.69 -2.50
C ILE A 72 -3.41 -0.31 -3.71
N CYS A 73 -3.27 -1.07 -4.78
CA CYS A 73 -3.95 -0.84 -6.06
C CYS A 73 -4.68 -2.10 -6.50
N ASN A 74 -5.93 -1.96 -6.95
CA ASN A 74 -6.68 -3.09 -7.50
C ASN A 74 -6.34 -3.34 -9.00
N PHE A 75 -6.97 -4.34 -9.60
CA PHE A 75 -6.77 -4.69 -11.02
C PHE A 75 -7.29 -3.65 -12.03
N ASP A 76 -8.12 -2.70 -11.61
CA ASP A 76 -8.55 -1.54 -12.42
C ASP A 76 -7.53 -0.39 -12.36
N MET A 77 -6.36 -0.60 -11.77
CA MET A 77 -5.34 0.42 -11.54
C MET A 77 -5.82 1.58 -10.63
N LYS A 78 -6.81 1.32 -9.77
CA LYS A 78 -7.30 2.29 -8.79
C LYS A 78 -6.63 2.06 -7.44
N LEU A 79 -6.16 3.15 -6.83
CA LEU A 79 -5.73 3.12 -5.43
C LEU A 79 -6.93 2.80 -4.55
N ILE A 80 -6.77 1.80 -3.69
CA ILE A 80 -7.75 1.40 -2.68
C ILE A 80 -7.25 1.67 -1.26
N PHE A 81 -5.97 2.03 -1.12
CA PHE A 81 -5.37 2.47 0.14
C PHE A 81 -4.10 3.28 -0.11
N VAL A 82 -3.87 4.28 0.74
CA VAL A 82 -2.66 5.11 0.77
C VAL A 82 -2.27 5.35 2.22
N TYR A 83 -0.98 5.21 2.51
CA TYR A 83 -0.40 5.47 3.82
C TYR A 83 0.94 6.20 3.70
N SER A 84 0.89 7.50 3.94
CA SER A 84 1.98 8.44 3.73
C SER A 84 2.62 8.93 5.03
N GLY A 85 3.71 9.68 4.87
CA GLY A 85 4.34 10.42 5.96
C GLY A 85 5.52 9.70 6.61
N TRP A 86 6.04 8.64 5.99
CA TRP A 86 7.15 7.87 6.52
C TRP A 86 8.50 8.38 6.02
N GLU A 87 9.52 8.24 6.85
CA GLU A 87 10.90 8.53 6.47
C GLU A 87 11.33 7.70 5.23
N GLY A 88 12.13 8.31 4.37
CA GLY A 88 12.51 7.72 3.08
C GLY A 88 13.40 6.48 3.16
N THR A 89 13.94 6.16 4.34
CA THR A 89 14.83 5.02 4.58
C THR A 89 14.18 3.91 5.41
N VAL A 90 12.92 4.10 5.84
CA VAL A 90 12.21 3.09 6.63
C VAL A 90 11.90 1.87 5.78
N HIS A 91 12.14 0.69 6.36
CA HIS A 91 11.84 -0.60 5.76
C HIS A 91 10.35 -0.79 5.51
N ASP A 92 10.02 -1.41 4.37
CA ASP A 92 8.64 -1.59 3.92
C ASP A 92 7.77 -2.35 4.92
N ALA A 93 8.32 -3.43 5.50
CA ALA A 93 7.68 -4.18 6.57
C ALA A 93 7.25 -3.33 7.77
N ARG A 94 8.04 -2.31 8.15
CA ARG A 94 7.72 -1.44 9.28
C ARG A 94 6.53 -0.52 8.98
N ILE A 95 6.47 0.02 7.78
CA ILE A 95 5.35 0.86 7.32
C ILE A 95 4.07 0.03 7.31
N TYR A 96 4.15 -1.20 6.76
CA TYR A 96 3.03 -2.13 6.73
C TYR A 96 2.53 -2.48 8.14
N LEU A 97 3.41 -2.95 9.04
CA LEU A 97 3.02 -3.32 10.40
C LEU A 97 2.34 -2.16 11.14
N HIS A 98 2.83 -0.94 10.94
CA HIS A 98 2.23 0.23 11.56
C HIS A 98 0.87 0.57 10.94
N ALA A 99 0.71 0.49 9.61
CA ALA A 99 -0.59 0.67 8.97
C ALA A 99 -1.61 -0.39 9.42
N ALA A 100 -1.19 -1.64 9.52
CA ALA A 100 -2.02 -2.79 9.89
C ALA A 100 -2.48 -2.73 11.35
N SER A 101 -1.63 -2.26 12.27
CA SER A 101 -1.92 -2.18 13.71
C SER A 101 -2.65 -0.90 14.12
N GLN A 102 -2.49 0.18 13.35
CA GLN A 102 -3.06 1.48 13.69
C GLN A 102 -4.50 1.58 13.19
N GLY A 103 -5.50 1.49 14.07
CA GLY A 103 -6.91 1.56 13.69
C GLY A 103 -7.29 2.84 12.93
N SER A 104 -6.61 3.96 13.18
CA SER A 104 -6.80 5.20 12.44
C SER A 104 -6.25 5.18 11.01
N ALA A 105 -5.43 4.19 10.63
CA ALA A 105 -5.01 4.01 9.25
C ALA A 105 -6.14 3.46 8.37
N GLN A 106 -7.12 2.72 8.92
CA GLN A 106 -8.14 1.99 8.16
C GLN A 106 -7.51 1.05 7.11
N PHE A 107 -6.52 0.26 7.53
CA PHE A 107 -5.94 -0.75 6.64
C PHE A 107 -7.04 -1.69 6.12
N PRO A 108 -7.09 -1.95 4.80
CA PRO A 108 -8.27 -2.55 4.20
C PRO A 108 -8.12 -4.08 4.21
N TRP A 109 -8.39 -4.67 5.38
CA TRP A 109 -8.31 -6.10 5.61
C TRP A 109 -9.25 -6.90 4.70
N LEU A 110 -8.74 -8.00 4.17
CA LEU A 110 -9.44 -8.85 3.21
C LEU A 110 -10.19 -10.00 3.90
N PRO A 111 -11.29 -10.50 3.30
CA PRO A 111 -11.92 -11.75 3.70
C PRO A 111 -10.95 -12.94 3.62
N GLU A 112 -11.33 -14.04 4.26
CA GLU A 112 -10.53 -15.27 4.23
C GLU A 112 -10.35 -15.81 2.80
N GLY A 113 -9.14 -16.30 2.50
CA GLY A 113 -8.78 -16.83 1.19
C GLY A 113 -8.32 -15.78 0.18
N LYS A 114 -8.52 -14.48 0.46
CA LYS A 114 -8.06 -13.37 -0.39
C LYS A 114 -6.71 -12.81 0.09
N TYR A 115 -5.94 -12.24 -0.83
CA TYR A 115 -4.62 -11.62 -0.52
C TYR A 115 -4.26 -10.46 -1.45
N TYR A 116 -3.30 -9.63 -1.03
CA TYR A 116 -2.63 -8.64 -1.84
C TYR A 116 -1.26 -9.13 -2.28
N LEU A 117 -0.96 -9.11 -3.57
CA LEU A 117 0.39 -9.36 -4.05
C LEU A 117 1.33 -8.23 -3.57
N ALA A 118 2.39 -8.56 -2.84
CA ALA A 118 3.36 -7.58 -2.37
C ALA A 118 4.80 -7.93 -2.76
N ASP A 119 5.70 -6.95 -2.66
CA ASP A 119 7.14 -7.21 -2.73
C ASP A 119 7.57 -8.14 -1.58
N SER A 120 8.59 -8.96 -1.83
CA SER A 120 9.30 -9.75 -0.83
C SER A 120 9.83 -8.98 0.38
N ALA A 121 9.97 -7.64 0.28
CA ALA A 121 10.36 -6.78 1.39
C ALA A 121 9.24 -6.63 2.46
N PHE A 122 8.02 -7.07 2.16
CA PHE A 122 6.90 -7.13 3.10
C PHE A 122 6.87 -8.46 3.85
N LEU A 123 6.31 -8.43 5.06
CA LEU A 123 6.13 -9.65 5.85
C LEU A 123 5.01 -10.50 5.25
N CYS A 124 5.33 -11.77 4.96
CA CYS A 124 4.33 -12.78 4.62
C CYS A 124 3.42 -13.00 5.83
N THR A 125 2.24 -12.40 5.78
CA THR A 125 1.22 -12.40 6.83
C THR A 125 -0.14 -12.67 6.19
N ARG A 126 -1.14 -13.07 6.99
CA ARG A 126 -2.47 -13.35 6.46
C ARG A 126 -3.00 -12.14 5.67
N GLY A 127 -3.32 -12.34 4.40
CA GLY A 127 -3.85 -11.30 3.50
C GLY A 127 -2.79 -10.63 2.61
N ILE A 128 -1.53 -11.05 2.66
CA ILE A 128 -0.44 -10.67 1.74
C ILE A 128 0.11 -11.92 1.07
#